data_AF-A0A382H1L1-F1
#
_entry.id   AF-A0A382H1L1-F1
#
_cell.length_a   1.000
_cell.length_b   1.000
_cell.length_c   1.000
_cell.angle_alpha   90.00
_cell.angle_beta   90.00
_cell.angle_gamma   90.00
#
_symmetry.space_group_name_H-M   'P 1'
#
loop_
_entity.id
_entity.type
_entity.pdbx_description
1 polymer ?
#
loop_
_entity_poly.entity_id
_entity_poly.type
_entity_poly.pdbx_seq_one_letter_code
_entity_poly.pdbx_strand_id
1 'polypeptide(L)' 'MKKFKHFQEMFSPTQVKKLKDSWATVDRIDPTSKTYKKLDDMLENMSTEDLEKIAEAGIKFVSSLALAKLVRRKFEK' A
#
# COMPACT_ATOMS: atom_id res chain seq x y z
N MET A 1 24.45 -19.55 -9.74
CA MET A 1 24.14 -18.43 -8.82
C MET A 1 22.87 -17.74 -9.32
N LYS A 2 21.74 -17.90 -8.62
CA LYS A 2 20.48 -17.24 -8.99
C LYS A 2 20.63 -15.75 -8.69
N LYS A 3 20.76 -14.93 -9.74
CA LYS A 3 20.80 -13.48 -9.62
C LYS A 3 19.47 -13.02 -9.03
N PHE A 4 19.49 -12.56 -7.79
CA PHE A 4 18.37 -11.85 -7.19
C PHE A 4 18.19 -10.57 -8.01
N LYS A 5 17.24 -10.61 -8.96
CA LYS A 5 16.79 -9.40 -9.64
C LYS A 5 16.34 -8.45 -8.55
N HIS A 6 16.98 -7.29 -8.47
CA HIS A 6 16.44 -6.12 -7.78
C HIS A 6 15.12 -5.82 -8.48
N PHE A 7 14.05 -6.36 -7.93
CA PHE A 7 12.71 -6.04 -8.35
C PHE A 7 12.42 -4.70 -7.66
N GLN A 8 12.81 -3.60 -8.32
CA GLN A 8 12.05 -2.37 -8.17
C GLN A 8 10.67 -2.66 -8.77
N GLU A 9 9.85 -3.43 -8.05
CA GLU A 9 8.41 -3.54 -8.29
C GLU A 9 7.81 -2.22 -7.86
N MET A 10 8.03 -1.18 -8.68
CA MET A 10 7.00 -0.17 -8.80
C MET A 10 5.71 -0.94 -9.03
N PHE A 11 4.78 -0.85 -8.08
CA PHE A 11 3.51 -1.58 -8.10
C PHE A 11 2.93 -1.47 -9.51
N SER A 12 3.02 -2.54 -10.29
CA SER A 12 2.60 -2.46 -11.69
C SER A 12 1.12 -2.08 -11.73
N PRO A 13 0.64 -1.36 -12.75
CA PRO A 13 -0.77 -1.01 -12.84
C PRO A 13 -1.70 -2.21 -12.67
N THR A 14 -1.26 -3.39 -13.13
CA THR A 14 -1.94 -4.67 -12.93
C THR A 14 -2.00 -5.12 -11.48
N GLN A 15 -0.92 -4.98 -10.71
CA GLN A 15 -0.89 -5.27 -9.26
C GLN A 15 -1.79 -4.30 -8.49
N VAL A 16 -1.76 -3.01 -8.83
CA VAL A 16 -2.65 -1.99 -8.25
C VAL A 16 -4.11 -2.34 -8.53
N LYS A 17 -4.44 -2.75 -9.76
CA LYS A 17 -5.80 -3.17 -10.12
C LYS A 17 -6.25 -4.41 -9.35
N LYS A 18 -5.41 -5.44 -9.25
CA LYS A 18 -5.72 -6.64 -8.45
C LYS A 18 -5.91 -6.31 -6.96
N LEU A 19 -5.10 -5.40 -6.43
CA LEU A 19 -5.26 -4.89 -5.07
C LEU A 19 -6.60 -4.18 -4.94
N LYS A 20 -6.91 -3.27 -5.86
CA LYS A 20 -8.20 -2.57 -5.92
C LYS A 20 -9.37 -3.54 -5.89
N ASP A 21 -9.37 -4.55 -6.75
CA ASP A 21 -10.45 -5.53 -6.85
C ASP A 21 -10.57 -6.38 -5.58
N SER A 22 -9.45 -6.77 -4.97
CA SER A 22 -9.42 -7.58 -3.75
C SER A 22 -9.92 -6.82 -2.52
N TRP A 23 -9.64 -5.52 -2.45
CA TRP A 23 -10.06 -4.65 -1.35
C TRP A 23 -11.38 -3.92 -1.62
N ALA A 24 -11.91 -3.97 -2.85
CA ALA A 24 -13.18 -3.34 -3.23
C ALA A 24 -14.39 -4.00 -2.57
N THR A 25 -14.32 -5.29 -2.24
CA THR A 25 -15.41 -6.04 -1.57
C THR A 25 -15.35 -5.97 -0.05
N VAL A 26 -14.20 -5.55 0.50
CA VAL A 26 -14.06 -5.29 1.92
C VAL A 26 -14.82 -3.99 2.20
N ASP A 27 -15.78 -4.01 3.12
CA ASP A 27 -16.52 -2.81 3.57
C ASP A 27 -16.11 -2.39 4.98
N ARG A 28 -15.69 -3.36 5.80
CA ARG A 28 -15.17 -3.14 7.15
C ARG A 28 -13.89 -3.94 7.31
N ILE A 29 -12.85 -3.26 7.79
CA ILE A 29 -11.59 -3.89 8.18
C ILE A 29 -11.46 -3.79 9.69
N ASP A 30 -11.07 -4.87 10.34
CA ASP A 30 -10.71 -4.84 11.76
C ASP A 30 -9.26 -4.36 11.89
N PRO A 31 -8.99 -3.19 12.53
CA PRO A 31 -7.64 -2.66 12.72
C PRO A 31 -6.74 -3.54 13.59
N THR A 32 -7.33 -4.45 14.38
CA THR A 32 -6.58 -5.40 15.22
C THR A 32 -6.22 -6.68 14.48
N SER A 33 -6.80 -6.89 13.29
CA SER A 33 -6.59 -8.10 12.50
C SER A 33 -5.15 -8.22 11.99
N LYS A 34 -4.68 -9.47 11.87
CA LYS A 34 -3.36 -9.77 11.29
C LYS A 34 -3.25 -9.29 9.84
N THR A 35 -4.35 -9.30 9.09
CA THR A 35 -4.39 -8.84 7.70
C THR A 35 -4.19 -7.33 7.60
N TYR A 36 -4.85 -6.55 8.47
CA TYR A 36 -4.64 -5.11 8.54
C TYR A 36 -3.18 -4.79 8.89
N LYS A 37 -2.63 -5.42 9.94
CA LYS A 37 -1.23 -5.18 10.34
C LYS A 37 -0.23 -5.46 9.22
N LYS A 38 -0.40 -6.59 8.50
CA LYS A 38 0.44 -6.90 7.33
C LYS A 38 0.35 -5.85 6.22
N LEU A 39 -0.84 -5.31 5.97
CA LEU A 39 -1.02 -4.23 5.00
C LEU A 39 -0.31 -2.96 5.49
N ASP A 40 -0.50 -2.60 6.76
CA ASP A 40 0.12 -1.43 7.37
C ASP A 40 1.66 -1.51 7.32
N ASP A 41 2.23 -2.64 7.72
CA ASP A 41 3.67 -2.92 7.66
C ASP A 41 4.19 -2.86 6.21
N MET A 42 3.42 -3.38 5.24
CA MET A 42 3.80 -3.34 3.83
C MET A 42 3.88 -1.89 3.33
N LEU A 43 2.87 -1.06 3.63
CA LEU A 43 2.84 0.36 3.26
C LEU A 43 3.94 1.15 3.99
N GLU A 44 4.23 0.81 5.24
CA GLU A 44 5.28 1.46 6.03
C GLU A 44 6.67 1.27 5.42
N ASN A 45 6.92 0.12 4.79
CA ASN A 45 8.19 -0.19 4.12
C ASN A 45 8.28 0.33 2.66
N MET A 46 7.22 0.93 2.11
CA MET A 46 7.22 1.45 0.74
C MET A 46 7.92 2.79 0.59
N SER A 47 8.36 3.10 -0.63
CA SER A 47 8.85 4.44 -0.98
C SER A 47 7.71 5.47 -0.93
N THR A 48 8.05 6.75 -0.76
CA THR A 48 7.07 7.84 -0.81
C THR A 48 6.36 7.90 -2.16
N GLU A 49 7.09 7.67 -3.26
CA GLU A 49 6.52 7.65 -4.62
C GLU A 49 5.48 6.53 -4.80
N ASP A 50 5.75 5.34 -4.24
CA ASP A 50 4.80 4.22 -4.34
C ASP A 50 3.56 4.45 -3.47
N LEU A 51 3.73 5.06 -2.30
CA LEU A 51 2.61 5.47 -1.47
C LEU A 51 1.73 6.52 -2.15
N GLU A 52 2.31 7.47 -2.88
CA GLU A 52 1.56 8.46 -3.67
C GLU A 52 0.73 7.78 -4.77
N LYS A 53 1.33 6.86 -5.54
CA LYS A 53 0.60 6.07 -6.55
C LYS A 53 -0.56 5.28 -5.95
N ILE A 54 -0.38 4.69 -4.77
CA ILE A 54 -1.45 3.94 -4.08
C ILE A 54 -2.52 4.87 -3.54
N ALA A 55 -2.15 6.03 -2.99
CA ALA A 55 -3.10 7.04 -2.53
C ALA A 55 -3.98 7.54 -3.71
N GLU A 56 -3.38 7.75 -4.88
CA GLU A 56 -4.09 8.19 -6.10
C GLU A 56 -4.93 7.08 -6.75
N ALA A 57 -4.63 5.80 -6.51
CA ALA A 57 -5.34 4.67 -7.12
C ALA A 57 -6.82 4.53 -6.69
N GLY A 58 -7.24 5.24 -5.62
CA GLY A 58 -8.62 5.25 -5.14
C GLY A 58 -9.11 3.89 -4.64
N ILE A 59 -8.24 3.14 -3.98
CA ILE A 59 -8.52 1.84 -3.34
C ILE A 59 -9.01 2.11 -1.91
N LYS A 60 -10.34 2.10 -1.68
CA LYS A 60 -11.01 2.26 -0.36
C LYS A 60 -10.08 2.59 0.83
N PHE A 61 -9.80 1.62 1.69
CA PHE A 61 -9.02 1.79 2.92
C PHE A 61 -7.52 1.93 2.65
N VAL A 62 -7.04 1.31 1.59
CA VAL A 62 -5.61 1.21 1.26
C VAL A 62 -5.06 2.59 0.86
N SER A 63 -5.80 3.33 0.03
CA SER A 63 -5.43 4.69 -0.38
C SER A 63 -5.44 5.66 0.80
N SER A 64 -6.46 5.58 1.67
CA SER A 64 -6.50 6.40 2.89
C SER A 64 -5.34 6.10 3.84
N LEU A 65 -4.97 4.82 3.98
CA LEU A 65 -3.85 4.41 4.81
C LEU A 65 -2.51 4.85 4.23
N ALA A 66 -2.33 4.73 2.91
CA ALA A 66 -1.15 5.24 2.21
C ALA A 66 -1.01 6.77 2.37
N LEU A 67 -2.11 7.51 2.24
CA LEU A 67 -2.14 8.95 2.49
C LEU A 67 -1.78 9.29 3.93
N ALA A 68 -2.30 8.55 4.91
CA ALA A 68 -1.96 8.75 6.32
C ALA A 68 -0.45 8.55 6.57
N LYS A 69 0.17 7.54 5.95
CA LYS A 69 1.63 7.32 6.05
C LYS A 69 2.43 8.45 5.36
N LEU A 70 1.98 8.94 4.21
CA LEU A 70 2.60 10.10 3.54
C LEU A 70 2.56 11.35 4.40
N VAL A 71 1.39 11.64 4.97
CA VAL A 71 1.18 12.75 5.90
C VAL A 71 2.11 12.59 7.10
N ARG A 72 2.11 11.42 7.74
CA ARG A 72 3.02 11.13 8.88
C ARG A 72 4.47 11.40 8.52
N ARG A 73 4.95 10.90 7.37
CA ARG A 73 6.33 11.13 6.89
C ARG A 73 6.64 12.60 6.59
N LYS A 74 5.65 13.39 6.17
CA LYS A 74 5.81 14.83 5.93
C LYS A 74 5.91 15.64 7.24
N PHE A 75 5.24 15.19 8.31
CA PHE A 75 5.20 15.86 9.61
C PHE A 75 6.20 15.31 10.64
N GLU A 76 6.73 14.09 10.46
CA GLU A 76 7.81 13.51 11.29
C GLU A 76 9.22 13.90 10.79
N LYS A 77 9.31 14.72 9.75
CA LYS A 77 10.55 15.39 9.30
C LYS A 77 10.83 16.63 10.12
#